data_AF-A0A223S946-F1
#
_entry.id   AF-A0A223S946-F1
#
_cell.length_a   1.000
_cell.length_b   1.000
_cell.length_c   1.000
_cell.angle_alpha   90.00
_cell.angle_beta   90.00
_cell.angle_gamma   90.00
#
_symmetry.space_group_name_H-M   'P 1'
#
loop_
_entity.id
_entity.type
_entity.pdbx_description
1 polymer ?
#
loop_
_entity_poly.entity_id
_entity_poly.type
_entity_poly.pdbx_seq_one_letter_code
_entity_poly.pdbx_strand_id
1 'polypeptide(L)' 'MSDQTEDDAAAGLAEQTLEGTRQRLADLDGLPISEHVAVFDQLHRDLSAVLNSIDQQEDQGKS' A
#
# COMPACT_ATOMS: atom_id res chain seq x y z
N MET A 1 -21.66 -4.45 15.74
CA MET A 1 -20.27 -4.45 16.25
C MET A 1 -19.28 -5.07 15.26
N SER A 2 -19.71 -5.62 14.13
CA SER A 2 -18.81 -6.28 13.17
C SER A 2 -18.10 -5.32 12.20
N ASP A 3 -18.79 -4.27 11.70
CA ASP A 3 -18.23 -3.24 10.79
C ASP A 3 -16.93 -2.58 11.27
N GLN A 4 -16.85 -2.26 12.57
CA GLN A 4 -15.74 -1.48 13.12
C GLN A 4 -14.39 -2.23 13.10
N THR A 5 -14.41 -3.56 12.96
CA THR A 5 -13.19 -4.37 12.98
C THR A 5 -12.59 -4.54 11.58
N GLU A 6 -13.42 -4.43 10.54
CA GLU A 6 -13.00 -4.58 9.14
C GLU A 6 -12.36 -3.29 8.62
N ASP A 7 -12.91 -2.13 9.01
CA ASP A 7 -12.39 -0.81 8.66
C ASP A 7 -11.02 -0.54 9.33
N ASP A 8 -10.86 -0.93 10.61
CA ASP A 8 -9.58 -0.86 11.32
C ASP A 8 -8.52 -1.77 10.70
N ALA A 9 -8.90 -2.94 10.17
CA ALA A 9 -7.98 -3.85 9.51
C ALA A 9 -7.49 -3.30 8.14
N ALA A 10 -8.39 -2.67 7.37
CA ALA A 10 -8.05 -1.98 6.13
C ALA A 10 -7.08 -0.81 6.38
N ALA A 11 -7.36 -0.02 7.41
CA ALA A 11 -6.50 1.09 7.82
C ALA A 11 -5.09 0.61 8.24
N GLY A 12 -4.98 -0.48 8.99
CA GLY A 12 -3.69 -1.05 9.39
C GLY A 12 -2.83 -1.52 8.21
N LEU A 13 -3.45 -2.16 7.21
CA LEU A 13 -2.75 -2.58 5.98
C LEU A 13 -2.28 -1.37 5.15
N ALA A 14 -3.10 -0.33 5.06
CA ALA A 14 -2.75 0.91 4.38
C ALA A 14 -1.57 1.61 5.06
N GLU A 15 -1.58 1.71 6.39
CA GLU A 15 -0.52 2.33 7.17
C GLU A 15 0.82 1.56 7.04
N GLN A 16 0.78 0.23 7.15
CA GLN A 16 1.96 -0.61 6.96
C GLN A 16 2.58 -0.45 5.57
N THR A 17 1.74 -0.40 4.53
CA THR A 17 2.20 -0.25 3.14
C THR A 17 2.79 1.12 2.88
N LEU A 18 2.18 2.17 3.45
CA LEU A 18 2.69 3.53 3.37
C LEU A 18 4.07 3.65 4.02
N GLU A 19 4.25 3.05 5.21
CA GLU A 19 5.53 3.07 5.90
C GLU A 19 6.61 2.33 5.11
N GLY A 20 6.31 1.13 4.61
CA GLY A 20 7.23 0.39 3.74
C GLY A 20 7.60 1.14 2.46
N THR A 21 6.64 1.86 1.87
CA THR A 21 6.86 2.72 0.70
C THR A 21 7.82 3.85 1.01
N ARG A 22 7.61 4.55 2.14
CA ARG A 22 8.49 5.65 2.58
C ARG A 22 9.91 5.17 2.82
N GLN A 23 10.07 4.01 3.46
CA GLN A 23 11.40 3.45 3.70
C GLN A 23 12.14 3.15 2.38
N ARG A 24 11.47 2.50 1.42
CA ARG A 24 12.08 2.20 0.11
C ARG A 24 12.43 3.45 -0.69
N LEU A 25 11.64 4.52 -0.56
CA LEU A 25 11.95 5.81 -1.16
C LEU A 25 13.15 6.49 -0.48
N ALA A 26 13.29 6.36 0.84
CA ALA A 26 14.45 6.87 1.56
C ALA A 26 15.75 6.15 1.16
N ASP A 27 15.66 4.84 0.88
CA ASP A 27 16.81 4.03 0.46
C ASP A 27 17.23 4.29 -1.00
N LEU A 28 16.40 4.98 -1.78
CA LEU A 28 16.60 5.23 -3.21
C LEU A 28 17.90 6.00 -3.51
N ASP A 29 18.23 6.99 -2.67
CA ASP A 29 19.45 7.81 -2.80
C ASP A 29 20.74 6.99 -2.67
N GLY A 30 20.67 5.81 -2.04
CA GLY A 30 21.78 4.87 -1.93
C GLY A 30 21.95 3.94 -3.13
N LEU A 31 21.00 3.93 -4.06
CA LEU A 31 20.99 3.01 -5.20
C LEU A 31 21.49 3.70 -6.48
N PRO A 32 22.10 2.93 -7.42
CA PRO A 32 22.35 3.42 -8.77
C PRO A 32 21.05 3.90 -9.44
N ILE A 33 21.13 4.99 -10.21
CA ILE A 33 19.97 5.56 -10.93
C ILE A 33 19.27 4.54 -11.85
N SER A 34 19.99 3.52 -12.33
CA SER A 34 19.43 2.42 -13.13
C SER A 34 18.44 1.55 -12.36
N GLU A 35 18.59 1.47 -11.04
CA GLU A 35 17.72 0.67 -10.16
C GLU A 35 16.45 1.45 -9.76
N HIS A 36 16.45 2.78 -9.85
CA HIS A 36 15.34 3.63 -9.40
C HIS A 36 14.03 3.28 -10.11
N VAL A 37 14.10 3.00 -11.41
CA VAL A 37 12.93 2.62 -12.22
C VAL A 37 12.30 1.32 -11.72
N ALA A 38 13.11 0.32 -11.38
CA ALA A 38 12.62 -0.95 -10.85
C ALA A 38 11.97 -0.78 -9.47
N VAL A 39 12.54 0.08 -8.62
CA VAL A 39 11.95 0.42 -7.32
C VAL A 39 10.60 1.12 -7.50
N PHE A 40 10.51 2.13 -8.38
CA PHE A 40 9.25 2.82 -8.64
C PHE A 40 8.17 1.91 -9.19
N ASP A 41 8.51 1.01 -10.11
CA ASP A 41 7.59 0.02 -10.67
C ASP A 41 7.07 -0.95 -9.60
N GLN A 42 7.94 -1.40 -8.69
CA GLN A 42 7.51 -2.22 -7.55
C GLN A 42 6.59 -1.44 -6.58
N LEU A 43 6.95 -0.20 -6.24
CA LEU A 43 6.12 0.64 -5.37
C LEU A 43 4.74 0.89 -5.98
N HIS A 44 4.68 1.13 -7.29
CA HIS A 44 3.42 1.31 -8.00
C HIS A 44 2.53 0.07 -7.90
N ARG A 45 3.10 -1.14 -8.08
CA ARG A 45 2.36 -2.40 -7.92
C ARG A 45 1.85 -2.59 -6.49
N ASP A 46 2.71 -2.38 -5.50
CA ASP A 46 2.38 -2.59 -4.08
C ASP A 46 1.22 -1.67 -3.66
N LEU A 47 1.30 -0.37 -4.01
CA LEU A 47 0.24 0.60 -3.71
C LEU A 47 -1.06 0.29 -4.45
N SER A 48 -0.97 -0.07 -5.75
CA SER A 48 -2.14 -0.42 -6.54
C SER A 48 -2.86 -1.65 -5.98
N ALA A 49 -2.12 -2.63 -5.48
CA ALA A 49 -2.70 -3.82 -4.86
C ALA A 49 -3.49 -3.48 -3.58
N VAL A 50 -2.97 -2.57 -2.75
CA VAL A 50 -3.64 -2.15 -1.53
C VAL A 50 -4.88 -1.32 -1.82
N LEU A 51 -4.80 -0.37 -2.76
CA LEU A 51 -5.97 0.41 -3.19
C LEU A 51 -7.09 -0.50 -3.70
N ASN A 52 -6.75 -1.48 -4.56
CA ASN A 52 -7.72 -2.46 -5.04
C ASN A 52 -8.33 -3.31 -3.92
N SER A 53 -7.58 -3.59 -2.84
CA SER A 53 -8.09 -4.33 -1.68
C SER A 53 -9.06 -3.49 -0.87
N ILE A 54 -8.77 -2.21 -0.68
CA ILE A 54 -9.63 -1.26 0.04
C ILE A 54 -10.93 -1.07 -0.75
N ASP A 55 -10.84 -0.82 -2.05
CA ASP A 55 -12.02 -0.66 -2.93
C ASP A 55 -12.95 -1.89 -2.88
N GLN A 56 -12.38 -3.10 -2.84
CA GLN A 56 -13.14 -4.35 -2.71
C GLN A 56 -13.79 -4.53 -1.33
N GLN A 57 -13.21 -3.98 -0.27
CA GLN A 57 -13.80 -4.01 1.07
C GLN A 57 -14.96 -3.00 1.17
N GLU A 58 -14.79 -1.81 0.60
CA GLU A 58 -15.84 -0.79 0.55
C GLU A 58 -17.08 -1.24 -0.24
N ASP A 59 -16.89 -2.05 -1.30
CA ASP A 59 -17.99 -2.59 -2.11
C ASP A 59 -18.73 -3.73 -1.37
N GLN A 60 -18.02 -4.52 -0.56
CA GLN A 60 -18.61 -5.60 0.25
C GLN A 60 -19.43 -5.09 1.44
N GLY A 61 -19.10 -3.92 2.00
CA GLY A 61 -19.88 -3.29 3.07
C GLY A 61 -21.19 -2.63 2.61
N LYS A 62 -21.43 -2.51 1.29
CA LYS A 62 -22.65 -1.91 0.71
C LYS A 62 -23.72 -2.92 0.24
N SER A 63 -23.44 -4.22 0.31
CA SER A 63 -24.37 -5.31 -0.09
C SER A 63 -25.09 -5.94 1.10
#